data_AF-A0A9Q1CIJ2-F1
#
_entry.id   AF-A0A9Q1CIJ2-F1
#
_cell.length_a   1.000
_cell.length_b   1.000
_cell.length_c   1.000
_cell.angle_alpha   90.00
_cell.angle_beta   90.00
_cell.angle_gamma   90.00
#
_symmetry.space_group_name_H-M   'P 1'
#
loop_
_entity.id
_entity.type
_entity.pdbx_description
1 polymer ?
#
loop_
_entity_poly.entity_id
_entity_poly.type
_entity_poly.pdbx_seq_one_letter_code
_entity_poly.pdbx_strand_id
1 'polypeptide(L)' 'MVHTKVALRSSGSHPLVVPRTRTVVYGDKGFLSVAAGLWNKIPNDIKDCGNLNTFKTHLKTYLFTMAYDD' A
#
# COMPACT_ATOMS: atom_id res chain seq x y z
N MET A 1 -18.90 30.81 -4.78
CA MET A 1 -18.91 29.51 -4.06
C MET A 1 -18.05 28.54 -4.83
N VAL A 2 -16.83 28.27 -4.36
CA VAL A 2 -15.89 27.34 -5.01
C VAL A 2 -16.33 25.93 -4.62
N HIS A 3 -16.92 25.16 -5.53
CA HIS A 3 -17.14 23.74 -5.29
C HIS A 3 -15.78 23.04 -5.40
N THR A 4 -15.13 22.80 -4.26
CA THR A 4 -14.07 21.79 -4.18
C THR A 4 -14.69 20.45 -4.53
N LYS A 5 -14.16 19.79 -5.57
CA LYS A 5 -14.53 18.41 -5.89
C LYS A 5 -14.16 17.55 -4.69
N VAL A 6 -15.14 17.15 -3.88
CA VAL A 6 -14.92 16.22 -2.77
C VAL A 6 -14.74 14.84 -3.38
N ALA A 7 -13.51 14.47 -3.70
CA ALA A 7 -13.18 13.13 -4.13
C ALA A 7 -13.28 12.18 -2.91
N LEU A 8 -13.89 11.02 -3.11
CA LEU A 8 -13.87 9.95 -2.12
C LEU A 8 -12.42 9.62 -1.77
N ARG A 9 -12.10 9.53 -0.47
CA ARG A 9 -10.74 9.22 0.01
C ARG A 9 -10.17 7.93 -0.60
N SER A 10 -11.04 6.98 -0.98
CA SER A 10 -10.66 5.74 -1.67
C SER A 10 -10.27 5.93 -3.14
N SER A 11 -10.76 6.99 -3.80
CA SER A 11 -10.54 7.23 -5.23
C SER A 11 -9.08 7.51 -5.59
N GLY A 12 -8.27 7.94 -4.62
CA GLY A 12 -6.84 8.20 -4.84
C GLY A 12 -5.92 7.07 -4.38
N SER A 13 -6.42 6.07 -3.63
CA SER A 13 -5.54 5.11 -2.93
C SER A 13 -5.41 3.73 -3.60
N HIS A 14 -6.27 3.44 -4.59
CA HIS A 14 -6.23 2.21 -5.39
C HIS A 14 -5.91 0.93 -4.57
N PRO A 15 -6.66 0.64 -3.48
CA PRO A 15 -6.35 -0.49 -2.62
C PRO A 15 -6.62 -1.82 -3.32
N LEU A 16 -5.76 -2.81 -3.09
CA LEU A 16 -5.96 -4.19 -3.52
C LEU A 16 -6.94 -4.89 -2.59
N VAL A 17 -7.80 -5.74 -3.16
CA VAL A 17 -8.70 -6.60 -2.38
C VAL A 17 -7.86 -7.66 -1.65
N VAL A 18 -7.94 -7.69 -0.33
CA VAL A 18 -7.31 -8.73 0.48
C VAL A 18 -8.24 -9.95 0.50
N PRO A 19 -7.84 -11.10 -0.07
CA PRO A 19 -8.68 -12.30 -0.09
C PRO A 19 -8.88 -12.85 1.32
N ARG A 20 -10.09 -13.36 1.61
CA ARG A 20 -10.36 -14.06 2.87
C ARG A 20 -9.68 -15.42 2.84
N THR A 21 -8.79 -15.69 3.80
CA THR A 21 -8.14 -17.00 3.92
C THR A 21 -8.78 -17.83 5.02
N ARG A 22 -8.67 -19.16 4.91
CA ARG A 22 -9.21 -20.11 5.91
C ARG A 22 -8.24 -20.35 7.07
N THR A 23 -6.98 -19.95 6.91
CA THR A 23 -5.86 -20.24 7.81
C THR A 23 -5.44 -19.02 8.63
N VAL A 24 -6.36 -18.10 8.91
CA VAL A 24 -6.10 -16.90 9.72
C VAL A 24 -5.51 -17.26 11.09
N VAL A 25 -6.02 -18.33 11.72
CA VAL A 25 -5.54 -18.83 13.02
C VAL A 25 -4.09 -19.34 12.95
N TYR A 26 -3.61 -19.74 11.77
CA TYR A 26 -2.25 -20.18 11.53
C TYR A 26 -1.34 -19.05 11.01
N GLY A 27 -1.81 -17.79 11.08
CA GLY A 27 -1.03 -16.59 10.78
C GLY A 27 -1.11 -16.11 9.33
N ASP A 28 -2.09 -16.57 8.54
CA ASP A 28 -2.40 -16.08 7.19
C ASP A 28 -1.18 -15.76 6.31
N LYS A 29 -0.32 -16.77 6.08
CA LYS A 29 0.98 -16.59 5.41
C LYS A 29 0.92 -16.71 3.88
N GLY A 30 -0.28 -16.65 3.31
CA GLY A 30 -0.47 -16.76 1.87
C GLY A 30 0.12 -15.55 1.15
N PHE A 31 0.90 -15.77 0.08
CA PHE A 31 1.50 -14.67 -0.67
C PHE A 31 0.45 -13.64 -1.12
N LEU A 32 -0.71 -14.11 -1.61
CA LEU A 32 -1.77 -13.23 -2.09
C LEU A 32 -2.36 -12.33 -1.00
N SER A 33 -2.69 -12.88 0.18
CA SER A 33 -3.26 -12.11 1.30
C SER A 33 -2.24 -11.13 1.87
N VAL A 34 -1.02 -11.60 2.10
CA VAL A 34 0.07 -10.78 2.64
C VAL A 34 0.49 -9.68 1.67
N ALA A 35 0.67 -9.99 0.38
CA ALA A 35 1.07 -9.00 -0.62
C ALA A 35 0.02 -7.89 -0.78
N ALA A 36 -1.27 -8.22 -0.82
CA ALA A 36 -2.34 -7.22 -0.89
C ALA A 36 -2.35 -6.34 0.38
N GLY A 37 -2.16 -6.94 1.56
CA GLY A 37 -2.06 -6.20 2.82
C GLY A 37 -0.84 -5.27 2.87
N LEU A 38 0.33 -5.74 2.44
CA LEU A 38 1.55 -4.93 2.36
C LEU A 38 1.40 -3.79 1.35
N TRP A 39 0.88 -4.07 0.16
CA TRP A 39 0.62 -3.05 -0.84
C TRP A 39 -0.30 -1.95 -0.31
N ASN A 40 -1.37 -2.33 0.39
CA ASN A 40 -2.31 -1.36 0.95
C ASN A 40 -1.69 -0.45 2.01
N LYS A 41 -0.65 -0.89 2.71
CA LYS A 41 0.08 -0.08 3.70
C LYS A 41 1.04 0.93 3.07
N ILE A 42 1.45 0.74 1.82
CA ILE A 42 2.36 1.65 1.14
C ILE A 42 1.65 2.99 0.88
N PRO A 43 2.30 4.14 1.18
CA PRO A 43 1.79 5.47 0.85
C PRO A 43 1.51 5.68 -0.64
N ASN A 44 0.51 6.50 -0.96
CA ASN A 44 0.12 6.75 -2.35
C ASN A 44 1.22 7.48 -3.15
N ASP A 45 2.03 8.34 -2.52
CA ASP A 45 3.13 9.04 -3.22
C ASP A 45 4.15 8.05 -3.81
N ILE A 46 4.37 6.92 -3.13
CA ILE A 46 5.22 5.84 -3.61
C ILE A 46 4.49 5.08 -4.72
N LYS A 47 3.20 4.74 -4.54
CA LYS A 47 2.41 3.99 -5.54
C LYS A 47 2.23 4.74 -6.86
N ASP A 48 2.03 6.05 -6.79
CA ASP A 48 1.75 6.93 -7.94
C ASP A 48 3.03 7.43 -8.64
N CYS A 49 4.20 6.89 -8.28
CA CYS A 49 5.45 7.19 -8.94
C CYS A 49 5.39 6.84 -10.44
N GLY A 50 5.51 7.86 -11.31
CA GLY A 50 5.45 7.69 -12.77
C GLY A 50 6.63 6.94 -13.41
N ASN A 51 7.62 6.51 -12.62
CA ASN A 51 8.80 5.80 -13.09
C ASN A 51 9.18 4.65 -12.15
N LEU A 52 9.51 3.50 -12.73
CA LEU A 52 9.80 2.28 -11.98
C LEU A 52 11.06 2.40 -11.11
N ASN A 53 12.09 3.11 -11.58
CA ASN A 53 13.32 3.27 -10.80
C ASN A 53 13.06 4.15 -9.56
N THR A 54 12.26 5.20 -9.72
CA THR A 54 11.84 6.08 -8.61
C THR A 54 11.01 5.31 -7.60
N PHE A 55 10.03 4.51 -8.08
CA PHE A 55 9.24 3.62 -7.24
C PHE A 55 10.12 2.71 -6.37
N LYS A 56 11.10 2.02 -6.96
CA LYS A 56 12.01 1.11 -6.23
C LYS A 56 12.82 1.83 -5.17
N THR A 57 13.35 3.01 -5.48
CA THR A 57 14.12 3.83 -4.54
C THR A 57 13.25 4.27 -3.36
N HIS A 58 12.09 4.86 -3.63
CA HIS A 58 11.17 5.33 -2.58
C HIS A 58 10.67 4.18 -1.71
N LEU A 59 10.29 3.06 -2.33
CA LEU A 59 9.83 1.87 -1.61
C LEU A 59 10.92 1.32 -0.69
N LYS A 60 12.17 1.24 -1.18
CA LYS A 60 13.31 0.80 -0.36
C LYS A 60 13.46 1.73 0.85
N THR A 61 13.55 3.04 0.64
CA THR A 61 13.70 4.01 1.73
C THR A 61 12.58 3.87 2.75
N TYR A 62 11.32 3.84 2.29
CA TYR A 62 10.15 3.69 3.17
C TYR A 62 10.21 2.42 4.03
N LEU A 63 10.55 1.27 3.45
CA LEU A 63 10.67 0.01 4.18
C LEU A 63 11.82 0.02 5.18
N PHE A 64 12.95 0.66 4.84
CA PHE A 64 14.09 0.79 5.75
C PHE A 64 13.76 1.71 6.94
N THR A 65 13.17 2.88 6.68
CA THR A 65 12.66 3.78 7.74
C THR A 65 11.68 3.03 8.65
N MET A 66 10.71 2.31 8.09
CA MET A 66 9.74 1.56 8.90
C MET A 66 10.37 0.47 9.79
N ALA A 67 11.49 -0.13 9.36
CA ALA A 67 12.14 -1.22 10.08
C ALA A 67 13.22 -0.77 11.07
N TYR A 68 13.77 0.44 10.90
CA TYR A 68 14.97 0.91 11.59
C TYR A 68 14.93 2.36 12.09
N ASP A 69 13.79 3.07 11.97
CA ASP A 69 13.57 4.31 12.73
C ASP A 69 13.39 3.93 14.22
N ASP A 70 14.43 4.17 15.02
CA ASP A 70 14.46 4.13 16.49
C ASP A 70 14.62 5.57 17.02
#